data_AF-A0A084XWS2-F1
#
_entry.id   AF-A0A084XWS2-F1
#
_cell.length_a   1.000
_cell.length_b   1.000
_cell.length_c   1.000
_cell.angle_alpha   90.00
_cell.angle_beta   90.00
_cell.angle_gamma   90.00
#
_symmetry.space_group_name_H-M   'P 1'
#
loop_
_entity.id
_entity.type
_entity.pdbx_description
1 polymer ?
#
loop_
_entity_poly.entity_id
_entity_poly.type
_entity_poly.pdbx_seq_one_letter_code
_entity_poly.pdbx_strand_id
1 'polypeptide(L)' 'MIARASLVIGVDTGLAHLTAALRVPVIALYIATDPALTGVHGSGFVRNLGAAGAPPSVSEVLTVAEHVLRR' A
#
# COMPACT_ATOMS: atom_id res chain seq x y z
N MET A 1 -14.01 -10.64 -1.67
CA MET A 1 -14.08 -9.35 -0.94
C MET A 1 -12.90 -8.42 -1.28
N ILE A 2 -11.64 -8.88 -1.27
CA ILE A 2 -10.46 -8.05 -1.64
C ILE A 2 -10.21 -7.99 -3.15
N ALA A 3 -10.36 -9.11 -3.87
CA ALA A 3 -10.11 -9.21 -5.30
C ALA A 3 -10.97 -8.30 -6.21
N ARG A 4 -11.97 -7.60 -5.65
CA ARG A 4 -12.84 -6.67 -6.38
C ARG A 4 -12.76 -5.23 -5.84
N ALA A 5 -11.83 -4.95 -4.94
CA ALA A 5 -11.62 -3.59 -4.43
C ALA A 5 -10.95 -2.74 -5.52
N SER A 6 -11.35 -1.48 -5.63
CA SER A 6 -10.69 -0.51 -6.53
C SER A 6 -9.32 -0.07 -5.98
N LEU A 7 -9.15 -0.12 -4.65
CA LEU A 7 -7.93 0.18 -3.94
C LEU A 7 -7.99 -0.46 -2.54
N VAL A 8 -6.86 -0.97 -2.07
CA VAL A 8 -6.68 -1.39 -0.67
C VAL A 8 -5.61 -0.53 -0.04
N ILE A 9 -5.86 -0.09 1.19
CA ILE A 9 -4.88 0.59 2.03
C ILE A 9 -4.73 -0.25 3.29
N GLY A 10 -3.52 -0.70 3.57
CA GLY A 10 -3.24 -1.60 4.70
C GLY A 10 -1.86 -1.38 5.28
N VAL A 11 -1.67 -1.80 6.53
CA VAL A 11 -0.35 -1.82 7.19
C VAL A 11 0.49 -3.03 6.71
N ASP A 12 1.79 -3.00 6.98
CA ASP A 12 2.75 -4.10 6.69
C ASP A 12 2.31 -5.44 7.31
N THR A 13 1.50 -6.19 6.56
CA THR A 13 0.87 -7.45 6.95
C THR A 13 0.70 -8.33 5.73
N GLY A 14 0.60 -9.66 5.95
CA GLY A 14 0.43 -10.64 4.87
C GLY A 14 -0.73 -10.35 3.91
N LEU A 15 -1.77 -9.64 4.36
CA LEU A 15 -2.91 -9.26 3.51
C LEU A 15 -2.55 -8.19 2.48
N ALA A 16 -1.64 -7.26 2.81
CA ALA A 16 -1.14 -6.26 1.88
C ALA A 16 -0.33 -6.94 0.75
N HIS A 17 0.49 -7.95 1.09
CA HIS A 17 1.19 -8.77 0.11
C HIS A 17 0.22 -9.60 -0.75
N LEU A 18 -0.78 -10.24 -0.15
CA LEU A 18 -1.80 -10.99 -0.89
C LEU A 18 -2.55 -10.09 -1.88
N THR A 19 -2.86 -8.85 -1.48
CA THR A 19 -3.51 -7.87 -2.34
C THR A 19 -2.68 -7.58 -3.59
N ALA A 20 -1.37 -7.36 -3.44
CA ALA A 20 -0.45 -7.16 -4.56
C ALA A 20 -0.38 -8.40 -5.47
N ALA A 21 -0.38 -9.61 -4.90
CA ALA A 21 -0.40 -10.87 -5.66
C ALA A 21 -1.69 -11.04 -6.48
N LEU A 22 -2.82 -10.55 -5.95
CA LEU A 22 -4.11 -10.52 -6.65
C LEU A 22 -4.20 -9.41 -7.72
N ARG A 23 -3.14 -8.61 -7.90
CA ARG A 23 -3.09 -7.45 -8.80
C ARG A 23 -4.14 -6.38 -8.49
N VAL A 24 -4.62 -6.34 -7.26
CA VAL A 24 -5.46 -5.27 -6.75
C VAL A 24 -4.56 -4.10 -6.38
N PRO A 25 -4.86 -2.85 -6.79
CA PRO A 25 -4.09 -1.69 -6.37
C PRO A 25 -3.95 -1.61 -4.85
N VAL A 26 -2.72 -1.42 -4.36
CA VAL A 26 -2.46 -1.39 -2.91
C VAL A 26 -1.51 -0.27 -2.50
N ILE A 27 -1.86 0.39 -1.39
CA ILE A 27 -0.97 1.28 -0.64
C ILE A 27 -0.67 0.59 0.69
N ALA A 28 0.60 0.26 0.92
CA ALA A 28 1.10 -0.35 2.14
C ALA A 28 1.73 0.71 3.06
N LEU A 29 1.29 0.75 4.31
CA LEU A 29 1.70 1.74 5.31
C LEU A 29 2.73 1.14 6.27
N TYR A 30 3.85 1.83 6.42
CA TYR A 30 4.98 1.45 7.25
C TYR A 30 5.19 2.48 8.36
N ILE A 31 5.36 1.99 9.59
CA ILE A 31 5.60 2.81 10.78
C ILE A 31 6.74 2.22 11.62
N ALA A 32 6.78 0.89 11.78
CA ALA A 32 7.76 0.18 12.59
C ALA A 32 8.80 -0.58 11.77
N THR A 33 8.49 -0.90 10.51
CA THR A 33 9.33 -1.70 9.60
C THR A 33 9.85 -0.85 8.45
N ASP A 34 10.95 -1.27 7.86
CA ASP A 34 11.55 -0.60 6.70
C ASP A 34 11.03 -1.24 5.40
N PRO A 35 10.31 -0.50 4.53
CA PRO A 35 9.83 -1.02 3.26
C PRO A 35 10.95 -1.40 2.28
N ALA A 36 12.20 -0.98 2.51
CA ALA A 36 13.34 -1.49 1.75
C ALA A 36 13.62 -2.98 2.04
N LEU A 37 13.16 -3.49 3.18
CA LEU A 37 13.35 -4.88 3.62
C LEU A 37 12.06 -5.70 3.51
N THR A 38 10.91 -5.11 3.86
CA THR A 38 9.60 -5.78 3.92
C THR A 38 8.58 -5.20 2.94
N GLY A 39 9.05 -4.50 1.90
CA GLY A 39 8.22 -3.86 0.90
C GLY A 39 7.18 -4.80 0.28
N VAL A 40 5.97 -4.29 0.05
CA VAL A 40 5.02 -4.96 -0.83
C VAL A 40 5.49 -4.78 -2.26
N HIS A 41 5.44 -5.88 -3.03
CA HIS A 41 5.83 -5.92 -4.44
C HIS A 41 4.79 -6.69 -5.25
N GLY A 42 4.55 -6.27 -6.48
CA GLY A 42 3.61 -6.92 -7.39
C GLY A 42 3.63 -6.28 -8.77
N SER A 43 3.05 -6.96 -9.76
CA SER A 43 3.02 -6.46 -11.15
C SER A 43 1.94 -5.38 -11.39
N GLY A 44 1.10 -5.09 -10.39
CA GLY A 44 0.07 -4.06 -10.43
C GLY A 44 0.52 -2.76 -9.76
N PHE A 45 -0.43 -1.86 -9.50
CA PHE A 45 -0.13 -0.66 -8.71
C PHE A 45 0.19 -1.04 -7.26
N VAL A 46 1.40 -0.72 -6.82
CA VAL A 46 1.85 -0.90 -5.44
C VAL A 46 2.58 0.36 -5.00
N ARG A 47 2.25 0.87 -3.81
CA ARG A 47 2.99 1.97 -3.17
C ARG A 47 3.25 1.65 -1.71
N ASN A 48 4.51 1.67 -1.30
CA ASN A 48 4.91 1.61 0.10
C ASN A 48 5.09 3.06 0.59
N LEU A 49 4.44 3.44 1.70
CA LEU A 49 4.49 4.77 2.29
C LEU A 49 4.92 4.72 3.75
N GLY A 50 5.73 5.69 4.15
CA GLY A 50 6.38 5.74 5.46
C GLY A 50 7.57 4.79 5.58
N ALA A 51 8.16 4.77 6.77
CA ALA A 51 9.27 3.92 7.17
C ALA A 51 9.32 3.78 8.69
N ALA A 52 10.25 2.97 9.19
CA ALA A 52 10.51 2.81 10.62
C ALA A 52 10.76 4.17 11.30
N GLY A 53 9.91 4.56 12.24
CA GLY A 53 9.98 5.84 12.96
C GLY A 53 9.55 7.07 12.14
N ALA A 54 9.12 6.87 10.89
CA ALA A 54 8.68 7.92 9.98
C ALA A 54 7.33 7.53 9.34
N PRO A 55 6.22 7.57 10.10
CA PRO A 55 4.90 7.24 9.57
C PRO A 55 4.51 8.22 8.45
N PRO A 56 3.77 7.77 7.42
CA PRO A 56 3.30 8.66 6.37
C PRO A 56 2.21 9.60 6.92
N SER A 57 2.11 10.78 6.31
CA SER A 57 1.04 11.71 6.67
C SER A 57 -0.30 11.30 6.03
N VAL A 58 -1.42 11.69 6.64
CA VAL A 58 -2.76 11.43 6.07
C VAL A 58 -2.89 12.07 4.68
N SER A 59 -2.37 13.28 4.49
CA SER A 59 -2.41 13.99 3.20
C SER A 59 -1.60 13.28 2.12
N GLU A 60 -0.45 12.71 2.46
CA GLU A 60 0.36 11.89 1.56
C GLU A 60 -0.41 10.65 1.10
N VAL A 61 -1.03 9.92 2.04
CA VAL A 61 -1.84 8.74 1.73
C VAL A 61 -3.02 9.10 0.82
N LEU A 62 -3.75 10.17 1.14
CA LEU A 62 -4.90 10.62 0.34
C LEU A 62 -4.48 11.05 -1.07
N THR A 63 -3.36 11.77 -1.21
CA THR A 63 -2.84 12.19 -2.52
C THR A 63 -2.57 10.99 -3.43
N VAL A 64 -1.95 9.94 -2.88
CA VAL A 64 -1.68 8.70 -3.63
C VAL A 64 -2.98 7.96 -3.94
N ALA A 65 -3.89 7.86 -2.98
CA ALA A 65 -5.17 7.18 -3.16
C ALA A 65 -6.02 7.83 -4.26
N GLU A 66 -6.10 9.15 -4.27
CA GLU A 66 -6.83 9.91 -5.30
C GLU A 66 -6.25 9.70 -6.70
N HIS A 67 -4.92 9.66 -6.84
CA HIS A 67 -4.28 9.39 -8.15
C HIS A 67 -4.67 8.02 -8.72
N VAL A 68 -4.89 7.03 -7.85
CA VAL A 68 -5.32 5.68 -8.26
C VAL A 68 -6.82 5.65 -8.59
N LEU A 69 -7.65 6.26 -7.75
CA LEU A 69 -9.11 6.20 -7.88
C LEU A 69 -9.67 7.07 -9.02
N ARG A 70 -8.89 8.02 -9.53
CA ARG A 70 -9.27 8.86 -10.70
C ARG A 70 -8.90 8.22 -12.05
N ARG A 71 -8.30 7.03 -12.06
CA ARG A 71 -8.01 6.23 -13.27
C ARG A 71 -9.16 5.29 -13.58
#